data_AF-A0A968VV05-F1
#
_entry.id   AF-A0A968VV05-F1
#
_cell.length_a   1.000
_cell.length_b   1.000
_cell.length_c   1.000
_cell.angle_alpha   90.00
_cell.angle_beta   90.00
_cell.angle_gamma   90.00
#
_symmetry.space_group_name_H-M   'P 1'
#
loop_
_entity.id
_entity.type
_entity.pdbx_description
1 polymer ?
#
loop_
_entity_poly.entity_id
_entity_poly.type
_entity_poly.pdbx_seq_one_letter_code
_entity_poly.pdbx_strand_id
1 'polypeptide(L)'
;MVRSHVARKKIFLTRFSSLYLMAQKVGAIDPVNSAVEQAQALAMKKNRVEACAILRRTLEGLPANAKSRAKVADSLSQLSKIFFTDKGQKIFEAAQASMWDNPDFALAQFRESLALEDQNVLVLSSLARVQLLKQDCDGALDSVQAARKINPLSSEAALLELRAFVCKQSFELLLEKVKTLPPLGKWEESYVQYLLAQEALQQKAFRKVFDSMTKMTEEQSQFPEAFYLLSKASAELGKDAEAPLHKYVSLCKAVTVREKKRFSLEPRLCANQKEAEDELATNKTN
;
A
#
# COMPACT_ATOMS: atom_id res chain seq x y z
N MET A 1 46.15 46.46 -15.39
CA MET A 1 46.69 47.82 -15.15
C MET A 1 45.60 48.63 -14.47
N VAL A 2 45.98 49.47 -13.49
CA VAL A 2 45.18 50.44 -12.71
C VAL A 2 44.50 49.95 -11.42
N ARG A 3 45.15 50.39 -10.34
CA ARG A 3 44.89 50.39 -8.89
C ARG A 3 43.55 51.03 -8.50
N SER A 4 43.01 50.67 -7.33
CA SER A 4 42.88 51.65 -6.23
C SER A 4 42.64 51.01 -4.85
N HIS A 5 43.52 51.36 -3.92
CA HIS A 5 43.41 51.15 -2.48
C HIS A 5 42.42 52.16 -1.88
N VAL A 6 41.59 51.72 -0.93
CA VAL A 6 41.10 52.62 0.14
C VAL A 6 41.19 51.89 1.47
N ALA A 7 41.80 52.57 2.43
CA ALA A 7 42.13 52.11 3.76
C ALA A 7 41.25 52.78 4.83
N ARG A 8 41.22 52.14 6.01
CA ARG A 8 40.94 52.67 7.37
C ARG A 8 39.50 53.04 7.73
N LYS A 9 39.00 52.39 8.78
CA LYS A 9 38.98 52.99 10.14
C LYS A 9 38.64 51.93 11.20
N LYS A 10 39.52 51.81 12.20
CA LYS A 10 39.22 51.18 13.49
C LYS A 10 38.40 52.17 14.30
N ILE A 11 37.26 51.74 14.85
CA ILE A 11 36.56 52.43 15.93
C ILE A 11 36.38 51.43 17.07
N PHE A 12 36.82 51.87 18.24
CA PHE A 12 36.88 51.18 19.52
C PHE A 12 35.70 51.63 20.39
N LEU A 13 35.32 50.77 21.34
CA LEU A 13 34.55 51.06 22.57
C LEU A 13 33.09 51.53 22.43
N THR A 14 32.18 50.71 22.95
CA THR A 14 31.56 50.99 24.25
C THR A 14 30.85 49.76 24.81
N ARG A 15 31.23 49.42 26.05
CA ARG A 15 30.53 48.48 26.92
C ARG A 15 29.16 49.07 27.26
N PHE A 16 28.08 48.49 26.75
CA PHE A 16 26.74 48.74 27.27
C PHE A 16 26.30 47.54 28.10
N SER A 17 26.32 47.78 29.41
CA SER A 17 25.38 47.33 30.42
C SER A 17 24.60 46.06 30.12
N SER A 18 25.10 44.99 30.75
CA SER A 18 24.39 43.77 31.13
C SER A 18 23.07 44.11 31.83
N LEU A 19 22.01 44.29 31.04
CA LEU A 19 20.63 44.25 31.53
C LEU A 19 20.15 42.82 31.34
N TYR A 20 19.99 42.16 32.47
CA TYR A 20 19.41 40.84 32.68
C TYR A 20 18.19 40.60 31.77
N LEU A 21 18.42 39.95 30.63
CA LEU A 21 17.37 39.28 29.89
C LEU A 21 17.11 37.96 30.62
N MET A 22 16.32 38.02 31.69
CA MET A 22 15.59 36.85 32.18
C MET A 22 14.51 36.52 31.15
N ALA A 23 14.95 36.09 29.97
CA ALA A 23 14.10 35.49 28.97
C ALA A 23 13.52 34.24 29.63
N GLN A 24 12.27 34.36 30.07
CA GLN A 24 11.47 33.22 30.47
C GLN A 24 11.65 32.17 29.37
N LYS A 25 12.22 31.02 29.74
CA LYS A 25 12.11 29.78 28.96
C LYS A 25 10.63 29.40 28.96
N VAL A 26 9.82 30.17 28.23
CA VAL A 26 8.52 29.71 27.75
C VAL A 26 8.90 28.52 26.88
N GLY A 27 8.67 27.32 27.43
CA GLY A 27 9.11 26.08 26.80
C GLY A 27 8.65 26.09 25.36
N ALA A 28 9.61 26.07 24.42
CA ALA A 28 9.30 26.06 23.01
C ALA A 28 8.36 24.87 22.77
N ILE A 29 7.11 25.16 22.41
CA ILE A 29 6.12 24.14 22.11
C ILE A 29 6.71 23.31 20.98
N ASP A 30 6.87 22.00 21.22
CA ASP A 30 7.38 21.09 20.20
C ASP A 30 6.40 21.14 19.00
N PRO A 31 6.83 21.67 17.84
CA PRO A 31 5.95 21.89 16.69
C PRO A 31 5.34 20.58 16.19
N VAL A 32 6.00 19.44 16.43
CA VAL A 32 5.48 18.12 16.08
C VAL A 32 4.29 17.74 16.95
N ASN A 33 4.38 17.95 18.27
CA ASN A 33 3.29 17.63 19.19
C ASN A 33 2.09 18.52 18.94
N SER A 34 2.33 19.82 18.72
CA SER A 34 1.27 20.77 18.39
C SER A 34 0.53 20.40 17.09
N ALA A 35 1.23 19.95 16.04
CA ALA A 35 0.60 19.50 14.80
C ALA A 35 -0.25 18.23 15.00
N VAL A 36 0.23 17.28 15.81
CA VAL A 36 -0.52 16.04 16.13
C VAL A 36 -1.79 16.36 16.92
N GLU A 37 -1.69 17.20 17.95
CA GLU A 37 -2.84 17.64 18.76
C GLU A 37 -3.87 18.39 17.90
N GLN A 38 -3.40 19.28 17.01
CA GLN A 38 -4.28 20.00 16.08
C GLN A 38 -5.01 19.04 15.13
N ALA A 39 -4.30 18.05 14.57
CA ALA A 39 -4.90 17.05 13.70
C ALA A 39 -5.92 16.17 14.45
N GLN A 40 -5.63 15.78 15.69
CA GLN A 40 -6.57 15.04 16.53
C GLN A 40 -7.83 15.87 16.84
N ALA A 41 -7.68 17.15 17.15
CA ALA A 41 -8.83 18.05 17.39
C ALA A 41 -9.73 18.18 16.14
N LEU A 42 -9.15 18.21 14.94
CA LEU A 42 -9.90 18.20 13.68
C LEU A 42 -10.59 16.85 13.43
N ALA A 43 -9.94 15.74 13.74
CA ALA A 43 -10.54 14.41 13.63
C ALA A 43 -11.76 14.26 14.58
N MET A 44 -11.71 14.82 15.79
CA MET A 44 -12.87 14.86 16.70
C MET A 44 -14.05 15.67 16.13
N LYS A 45 -13.76 16.65 15.27
CA LYS A 45 -14.76 17.41 14.49
C LYS A 45 -15.14 16.73 13.17
N LYS A 46 -14.74 15.47 12.98
CA LYS A 46 -14.95 14.67 11.77
C LYS A 46 -14.32 15.23 10.50
N ASN A 47 -13.27 16.06 10.62
CA ASN A 47 -12.56 16.65 9.49
C ASN A 47 -11.25 15.90 9.22
N ARG A 48 -11.37 14.68 8.66
CA ARG A 48 -10.24 13.77 8.35
C ARG A 48 -9.27 14.40 7.36
N VAL A 49 -9.79 15.03 6.31
CA VAL A 49 -8.99 15.55 5.19
C VAL A 49 -8.01 16.61 5.68
N GLU A 50 -8.48 17.58 6.47
CA GLU A 50 -7.65 18.65 7.00
C GLU A 50 -6.67 18.11 8.07
N ALA A 51 -7.14 17.21 8.95
CA ALA A 51 -6.29 16.54 9.93
C ALA A 51 -5.11 15.83 9.27
N CYS A 52 -5.36 15.00 8.25
CA CYS A 52 -4.32 14.32 7.49
C CYS A 52 -3.44 15.31 6.72
N ALA A 53 -3.99 16.40 6.19
CA ALA A 53 -3.22 17.42 5.48
C ALA A 53 -2.23 18.18 6.38
N ILE A 54 -2.54 18.41 7.66
CA ILE A 54 -1.59 18.95 8.63
C ILE A 54 -0.43 17.98 8.82
N LEU A 55 -0.72 16.71 9.11
CA LEU A 55 0.30 15.70 9.36
C LEU A 55 1.20 15.46 8.15
N ARG A 56 0.65 15.46 6.93
CA ARG A 56 1.44 15.37 5.68
C ARG A 56 2.42 16.54 5.55
N ARG A 57 1.95 17.78 5.72
CA ARG A 57 2.82 18.97 5.67
C ARG A 57 3.91 18.92 6.74
N THR A 58 3.57 18.47 7.95
CA THR A 58 4.56 18.27 9.01
C THR A 58 5.60 17.22 8.61
N LEU A 59 5.20 16.10 8.01
CA LEU A 59 6.12 15.07 7.50
C LEU A 59 7.03 15.61 6.39
N GLU A 60 6.53 16.43 5.48
CA GLU A 60 7.33 17.05 4.41
C GLU A 60 8.42 17.97 4.96
N GLY A 61 8.16 18.66 6.06
CA GLY A 61 9.15 19.52 6.74
C GLY A 61 10.16 18.79 7.63
N LEU A 62 9.97 17.50 7.90
CA LEU A 62 10.85 16.73 8.79
C LEU A 62 11.96 16.00 8.01
N PRO A 63 13.22 16.00 8.50
CA PRO A 63 14.27 15.15 7.97
C PRO A 63 13.86 13.67 7.93
N ALA A 64 14.31 12.93 6.92
CA ALA A 64 13.95 11.51 6.73
C ALA A 64 14.32 10.62 7.94
N ASN A 65 15.41 10.96 8.64
CA ASN A 65 15.93 10.23 9.81
C ASN A 65 15.45 10.79 11.16
N ALA A 66 14.55 11.78 11.18
CA ALA A 66 14.07 12.37 12.42
C ALA A 66 13.22 11.37 13.20
N LYS A 67 13.55 11.15 14.49
CA LYS A 67 12.77 10.26 15.39
C LYS A 67 11.29 10.68 15.49
N SER A 68 11.01 11.98 15.40
CA SER A 68 9.66 12.54 15.39
C SER A 68 8.84 12.15 14.14
N ARG A 69 9.49 11.82 13.02
CA ARG A 69 8.82 11.43 11.77
C ARG A 69 7.94 10.19 11.95
N ALA A 70 8.44 9.18 12.68
CA ALA A 70 7.69 7.97 12.98
C ALA A 70 6.38 8.29 13.71
N LYS A 71 6.43 9.14 14.74
CA LYS A 71 5.24 9.58 15.49
C LYS A 71 4.19 10.25 14.60
N VAL A 72 4.60 11.13 13.69
CA VAL A 72 3.67 11.81 12.76
C VAL A 72 3.11 10.83 11.73
N ALA A 73 3.95 9.93 11.20
CA ALA A 73 3.52 8.89 10.26
C ALA A 73 2.50 7.93 10.89
N ASP A 74 2.73 7.51 12.13
CA ASP A 74 1.80 6.67 12.89
C ASP A 74 0.47 7.39 13.12
N SER A 75 0.52 8.67 13.53
CA SER A 75 -0.67 9.49 13.70
C SER A 75 -1.45 9.64 12.40
N LEU A 76 -0.76 9.85 11.27
CA LEU A 76 -1.38 9.93 9.94
C LEU A 76 -2.04 8.59 9.56
N SER A 77 -1.34 7.48 9.80
CA SER A 77 -1.85 6.13 9.55
C SER A 77 -3.12 5.84 10.35
N GLN A 78 -3.15 6.19 11.63
CA GLN A 78 -4.32 6.00 12.50
C GLN A 78 -5.50 6.90 12.08
N LEU A 79 -5.28 8.20 11.96
CA LEU A 79 -6.35 9.16 11.64
C LEU A 79 -6.94 8.96 10.24
N SER A 80 -6.14 8.45 9.29
CA SER A 80 -6.64 8.15 7.94
C SER A 80 -7.59 6.94 7.88
N LYS A 81 -7.62 6.10 8.91
CA LYS A 81 -8.39 4.83 8.95
C LYS A 81 -9.52 4.79 9.97
N ILE A 82 -9.51 5.67 10.97
CA ILE A 82 -10.54 5.70 12.02
C ILE A 82 -11.93 5.96 11.44
N PHE A 83 -12.95 5.26 11.95
CA PHE A 83 -14.36 5.52 11.64
C PHE A 83 -14.90 6.60 12.58
N PHE A 84 -15.64 7.57 12.04
CA PHE A 84 -16.28 8.64 12.82
C PHE A 84 -17.74 8.32 13.17
N THR A 85 -18.29 7.25 12.60
CA THR A 85 -19.66 6.82 12.84
C THR A 85 -19.74 5.30 12.99
N ASP A 86 -20.49 4.84 13.99
CA ASP A 86 -20.78 3.41 14.19
C ASP A 86 -21.52 2.83 12.97
N LYS A 87 -22.38 3.63 12.33
CA LYS A 87 -23.11 3.22 11.11
C LYS A 87 -22.14 2.92 9.97
N GLY A 88 -21.18 3.81 9.71
CA GLY A 88 -20.16 3.62 8.68
C GLY A 88 -19.33 2.38 8.92
N GLN A 89 -18.91 2.14 10.17
CA GLN A 89 -18.17 0.95 10.54
C GLN A 89 -18.96 -0.34 10.32
N LYS A 90 -20.23 -0.40 10.76
CA LYS A 90 -21.08 -1.59 10.59
C LYS A 90 -21.28 -1.95 9.11
N ILE A 91 -21.52 -0.94 8.26
CA ILE A 91 -21.67 -1.14 6.81
C ILE A 91 -20.35 -1.66 6.21
N PHE A 92 -19.22 -1.09 6.61
CA PHE A 92 -17.91 -1.55 6.17
C PHE A 92 -17.62 -3.01 6.55
N GLU A 93 -17.98 -3.42 7.77
CA GLU A 93 -17.83 -4.80 8.24
C GLU A 93 -18.73 -5.77 7.47
N ALA A 94 -19.98 -5.38 7.19
CA ALA A 94 -20.90 -6.16 6.36
C ALA A 94 -20.39 -6.32 4.92
N ALA A 95 -19.81 -5.26 4.34
CA ALA A 95 -19.19 -5.29 3.02
C ALA A 95 -18.00 -6.27 2.97
N GLN A 96 -17.10 -6.22 3.97
CA GLN A 96 -15.97 -7.15 4.06
C GLN A 96 -16.41 -8.61 4.17
N ALA A 97 -17.45 -8.89 4.95
CA ALA A 97 -17.99 -10.24 5.10
C ALA A 97 -18.53 -10.80 3.78
N SER A 98 -19.09 -9.93 2.93
CA SER A 98 -19.72 -10.32 1.68
C SER A 98 -18.79 -10.25 0.46
N MET A 99 -17.58 -9.70 0.59
CA MET A 99 -16.70 -9.35 -0.54
C MET A 99 -16.40 -10.51 -1.49
N TRP A 100 -16.25 -11.72 -0.95
CA TRP A 100 -15.88 -12.91 -1.73
C TRP A 100 -17.08 -13.64 -2.32
N ASP A 101 -18.21 -13.61 -1.63
CA ASP A 101 -19.41 -14.38 -2.01
C ASP A 101 -20.36 -13.54 -2.87
N ASN A 102 -20.42 -12.23 -2.62
CA ASN A 102 -21.24 -11.27 -3.35
C ASN A 102 -20.50 -9.93 -3.53
N PRO A 103 -19.57 -9.86 -4.50
CA PRO A 103 -18.74 -8.67 -4.71
C PRO A 103 -19.55 -7.43 -5.15
N ASP A 104 -20.70 -7.60 -5.80
CA ASP A 104 -21.58 -6.48 -6.17
C ASP A 104 -22.23 -5.83 -4.96
N PHE A 105 -22.77 -6.65 -4.05
CA PHE A 105 -23.30 -6.15 -2.79
C PHE A 105 -22.21 -5.49 -1.95
N ALA A 106 -21.03 -6.10 -1.84
CA ALA A 106 -19.90 -5.54 -1.11
C ALA A 106 -19.45 -4.19 -1.69
N LEU A 107 -19.37 -4.07 -3.03
CA LEU A 107 -19.03 -2.81 -3.69
C LEU A 107 -20.06 -1.70 -3.36
N ALA A 108 -21.35 -2.02 -3.38
CA ALA A 108 -22.40 -1.07 -3.00
C ALA A 108 -22.28 -0.63 -1.53
N GLN A 109 -22.06 -1.59 -0.61
CA GLN A 109 -21.90 -1.31 0.82
C GLN A 109 -20.64 -0.49 1.11
N PHE A 110 -19.50 -0.80 0.46
CA PHE A 110 -18.30 0.02 0.63
C PHE A 110 -18.50 1.46 0.13
N ARG A 111 -19.25 1.69 -0.95
CA ARG A 111 -19.60 3.04 -1.42
C ARG A 111 -20.48 3.77 -0.41
N GLU A 112 -21.47 3.11 0.17
CA GLU A 112 -22.30 3.68 1.23
C GLU A 112 -21.46 4.02 2.47
N SER A 113 -20.56 3.12 2.87
CA SER A 113 -19.62 3.38 3.97
C SER A 113 -18.73 4.59 3.68
N LEU A 114 -18.20 4.73 2.46
CA LEU A 114 -17.36 5.87 2.09
C LEU A 114 -18.12 7.19 2.14
N ALA A 115 -19.40 7.19 1.76
CA ALA A 115 -20.24 8.38 1.84
C ALA A 115 -20.47 8.85 3.30
N LEU A 116 -20.47 7.92 4.26
CA LEU A 116 -20.54 8.23 5.70
C LEU A 116 -19.17 8.56 6.31
N GLU A 117 -18.10 8.02 5.72
CA GLU A 117 -16.73 8.09 6.21
C GLU A 117 -15.82 8.76 5.18
N ASP A 118 -16.07 10.04 4.93
CA ASP A 118 -15.44 10.80 3.85
C ASP A 118 -13.92 10.59 3.77
N GLN A 119 -13.46 10.03 2.65
CA GLN A 119 -12.05 9.78 2.36
C GLN A 119 -11.33 8.90 3.41
N ASN A 120 -12.02 7.93 4.01
CA ASN A 120 -11.40 6.90 4.85
C ASN A 120 -10.54 5.95 4.00
N VAL A 121 -9.23 5.90 4.29
CA VAL A 121 -8.24 5.12 3.52
C VAL A 121 -8.53 3.62 3.57
N LEU A 122 -9.04 3.10 4.69
CA LEU A 122 -9.36 1.68 4.82
C LEU A 122 -10.56 1.29 3.93
N VAL A 123 -11.57 2.16 3.84
CA VAL A 123 -12.72 1.98 2.95
C VAL A 123 -12.28 2.07 1.49
N LEU A 124 -11.48 3.07 1.14
CA LEU A 124 -10.92 3.24 -0.22
C LEU A 124 -10.06 2.07 -0.68
N SER A 125 -9.16 1.56 0.17
CA SER A 125 -8.37 0.36 -0.14
C SER A 125 -9.26 -0.88 -0.31
N SER A 126 -10.35 -1.00 0.45
CA SER A 126 -11.27 -2.13 0.32
C SER A 126 -12.17 -2.02 -0.93
N LEU A 127 -12.55 -0.80 -1.33
CA LEU A 127 -13.17 -0.53 -2.64
C LEU A 127 -12.26 -0.99 -3.77
N ALA A 128 -10.98 -0.60 -3.74
CA ALA A 128 -10.03 -1.01 -4.75
C ALA A 128 -9.89 -2.53 -4.85
N ARG A 129 -9.88 -3.25 -3.72
CA ARG A 129 -9.85 -4.73 -3.70
C ARG A 129 -11.06 -5.34 -4.40
N VAL A 130 -12.27 -4.91 -4.04
CA VAL A 130 -13.48 -5.48 -4.66
C VAL A 130 -13.58 -5.11 -6.14
N GLN A 131 -13.10 -3.93 -6.54
CA GLN A 131 -12.99 -3.54 -7.94
C GLN A 131 -12.00 -4.43 -8.70
N LEU A 132 -10.81 -4.69 -8.15
CA LEU A 132 -9.83 -5.63 -8.71
C LEU A 132 -10.38 -7.06 -8.82
N LEU A 133 -11.13 -7.53 -7.81
CA LEU A 133 -11.81 -8.82 -7.84
C LEU A 133 -12.81 -8.88 -9.02
N LYS A 134 -13.53 -7.79 -9.27
CA LYS A 134 -14.44 -7.64 -10.41
C LYS A 134 -13.76 -7.27 -11.73
N GLN A 135 -12.42 -7.18 -11.77
CA GLN A 135 -11.64 -6.73 -12.92
C GLN A 135 -11.94 -5.29 -13.38
N ASP A 136 -12.54 -4.46 -12.53
CA ASP A 136 -12.67 -3.01 -12.72
C ASP A 136 -11.34 -2.33 -12.37
N CYS A 137 -10.36 -2.46 -13.27
CA CYS A 137 -9.00 -2.00 -13.00
C CYS A 137 -8.90 -0.46 -12.93
N ASP A 138 -9.72 0.26 -13.69
CA ASP A 138 -9.76 1.73 -13.69
C ASP A 138 -10.36 2.26 -12.39
N GLY A 139 -11.52 1.75 -12.00
CA GLY A 139 -12.13 2.15 -10.74
C GLY A 139 -11.26 1.79 -9.53
N ALA A 140 -10.54 0.66 -9.58
CA ALA A 140 -9.58 0.32 -8.54
C ALA A 140 -8.44 1.34 -8.44
N LEU A 141 -7.90 1.78 -9.58
CA LEU A 141 -6.83 2.77 -9.63
C LEU A 141 -7.31 4.12 -9.07
N ASP A 142 -8.52 4.57 -9.41
CA ASP A 142 -9.12 5.79 -8.87
C ASP A 142 -9.25 5.74 -7.34
N SER A 143 -9.78 4.63 -6.82
CA SER A 143 -9.92 4.40 -5.37
C SER A 143 -8.58 4.42 -4.65
N VAL A 144 -7.56 3.77 -5.21
CA VAL A 144 -6.20 3.76 -4.64
C VAL A 144 -5.56 5.14 -4.69
N GLN A 145 -5.69 5.88 -5.80
CA GLN A 145 -5.14 7.23 -5.91
C GLN A 145 -5.77 8.18 -4.89
N ALA A 146 -7.09 8.07 -4.66
CA ALA A 146 -7.77 8.78 -3.59
C ALA A 146 -7.19 8.41 -2.20
N ALA A 147 -6.95 7.12 -1.94
CA ALA A 147 -6.33 6.67 -0.69
C ALA A 147 -4.92 7.24 -0.51
N ARG A 148 -4.09 7.20 -1.55
CA ARG A 148 -2.71 7.71 -1.54
C ARG A 148 -2.64 9.23 -1.38
N LYS A 149 -3.61 9.97 -1.92
CA LYS A 149 -3.72 11.42 -1.69
C LYS A 149 -3.93 11.76 -0.20
N ILE A 150 -4.68 10.92 0.52
CA ILE A 150 -4.87 11.08 1.96
C ILE A 150 -3.63 10.64 2.74
N ASN A 151 -3.13 9.44 2.45
CA ASN A 151 -1.98 8.86 3.13
C ASN A 151 -0.98 8.28 2.12
N PRO A 152 0.01 9.06 1.68
CA PRO A 152 1.00 8.60 0.70
C PRO A 152 1.97 7.53 1.27
N LEU A 153 1.99 7.34 2.59
CA LEU A 153 2.83 6.34 3.28
C LEU A 153 2.13 4.99 3.48
N SER A 154 0.87 4.82 3.02
CA SER A 154 0.17 3.55 3.12
C SER A 154 0.78 2.52 2.16
N SER A 155 1.50 1.53 2.70
CA SER A 155 2.05 0.40 1.94
C SER A 155 0.95 -0.37 1.19
N GLU A 156 -0.14 -0.67 1.88
CA GLU A 156 -1.32 -1.34 1.31
C GLU A 156 -1.89 -0.60 0.09
N ALA A 157 -2.09 0.71 0.17
CA ALA A 157 -2.56 1.49 -0.98
C ALA A 157 -1.52 1.48 -2.13
N ALA A 158 -0.23 1.61 -1.82
CA ALA A 158 0.83 1.54 -2.83
C ALA A 158 0.85 0.16 -3.55
N LEU A 159 0.67 -0.94 -2.82
CA LEU A 159 0.66 -2.29 -3.39
C LEU A 159 -0.60 -2.57 -4.22
N LEU A 160 -1.76 -2.06 -3.79
CA LEU A 160 -2.99 -2.14 -4.58
C LEU A 160 -2.87 -1.32 -5.88
N GLU A 161 -2.11 -0.23 -5.88
CA GLU A 161 -1.78 0.53 -7.10
C GLU A 161 -1.00 -0.33 -8.10
N LEU A 162 0.03 -1.04 -7.62
CA LEU A 162 0.80 -1.96 -8.45
C LEU A 162 -0.08 -3.08 -9.02
N ARG A 163 -0.97 -3.64 -8.19
CA ARG A 163 -1.91 -4.67 -8.64
C ARG A 163 -2.87 -4.14 -9.70
N ALA A 164 -3.33 -2.89 -9.57
CA ALA A 164 -4.14 -2.22 -10.59
C ALA A 164 -3.36 -2.03 -11.90
N PHE A 165 -2.07 -1.67 -11.87
CA PHE A 165 -1.24 -1.63 -13.09
C PHE A 165 -1.11 -3.00 -13.76
N VAL A 166 -0.93 -4.08 -12.99
CA VAL A 166 -0.94 -5.45 -13.55
C VAL A 166 -2.29 -5.79 -14.17
N CYS A 167 -3.41 -5.43 -13.50
CA CYS A 167 -4.77 -5.61 -14.02
C CYS A 167 -4.95 -4.91 -15.37
N LYS A 168 -4.44 -3.69 -15.51
CA LYS A 168 -4.43 -2.89 -16.75
C LYS A 168 -3.34 -3.27 -17.75
N GLN A 169 -2.49 -4.25 -17.44
CA GLN A 169 -1.28 -4.58 -18.20
C GLN A 169 -0.35 -3.38 -18.47
N SER A 170 -0.37 -2.37 -17.59
CA SER A 170 0.45 -1.16 -17.68
C SER A 170 1.83 -1.37 -17.03
N PHE A 171 2.62 -2.30 -17.57
CA PHE A 171 3.86 -2.77 -16.94
C PHE A 171 4.96 -1.72 -16.82
N GLU A 172 5.01 -0.73 -17.71
CA GLU A 172 5.97 0.37 -17.60
C GLU A 172 5.77 1.17 -16.30
N LEU A 173 4.51 1.51 -15.99
CA LEU A 173 4.14 2.22 -14.77
C LEU A 173 4.37 1.36 -13.52
N LEU A 174 4.11 0.04 -13.60
CA LEU A 174 4.44 -0.91 -12.53
C LEU A 174 5.94 -0.83 -12.18
N LEU A 175 6.81 -0.95 -13.18
CA LEU A 175 8.27 -0.94 -13.00
C LEU A 175 8.79 0.42 -12.48
N GLU A 176 8.18 1.53 -12.90
CA GLU A 176 8.49 2.86 -12.36
C GLU A 176 8.13 2.93 -10.88
N LYS A 177 6.90 2.54 -10.52
CA LYS A 177 6.38 2.71 -9.16
C LYS A 177 7.05 1.80 -8.15
N VAL A 178 7.45 0.59 -8.53
CA VAL A 178 8.22 -0.33 -7.67
C VAL A 178 9.49 0.33 -7.11
N LYS A 179 10.16 1.18 -7.90
CA LYS A 179 11.38 1.89 -7.47
C LYS A 179 11.14 2.94 -6.39
N THR A 180 9.89 3.35 -6.21
CA THR A 180 9.48 4.44 -5.32
C THR A 180 8.68 3.96 -4.11
N LEU A 181 8.58 2.64 -3.91
CA LEU A 181 7.83 2.08 -2.80
C LEU A 181 8.44 2.49 -1.45
N PRO A 182 7.61 2.71 -0.43
CA PRO A 182 8.10 2.84 0.93
C PRO A 182 8.74 1.52 1.39
N PRO A 183 9.48 1.51 2.51
CA PRO A 183 9.93 0.27 3.13
C PRO A 183 8.75 -0.68 3.35
N LEU A 184 8.93 -1.93 2.92
CA LEU A 184 7.91 -2.98 2.93
C LEU A 184 8.23 -4.03 3.99
N GLY A 185 7.20 -4.69 4.50
CA GLY A 185 7.36 -5.92 5.27
C GLY A 185 7.68 -7.12 4.38
N LYS A 186 8.20 -8.20 4.97
CA LYS A 186 8.62 -9.42 4.22
C LYS A 186 7.54 -9.96 3.28
N TRP A 187 6.28 -10.03 3.72
CA TRP A 187 5.18 -10.51 2.87
C TRP A 187 4.89 -9.55 1.72
N GLU A 188 4.92 -8.25 1.97
CA GLU A 188 4.70 -7.21 0.96
C GLU A 188 5.80 -7.26 -0.11
N GLU A 189 7.05 -7.48 0.28
CA GLU A 189 8.17 -7.70 -0.65
C GLU A 189 7.95 -8.94 -1.52
N SER A 190 7.58 -10.08 -0.91
CA SER A 190 7.23 -11.30 -1.66
C SER A 190 6.07 -11.04 -2.62
N TYR A 191 5.08 -10.25 -2.21
CA TYR A 191 3.94 -9.89 -3.07
C TYR A 191 4.38 -9.03 -4.27
N VAL A 192 5.30 -8.08 -4.09
CA VAL A 192 5.87 -7.33 -5.22
C VAL A 192 6.60 -8.27 -6.19
N GLN A 193 7.36 -9.26 -5.70
CA GLN A 193 8.01 -10.25 -6.57
C GLN A 193 6.99 -11.08 -7.35
N TYR A 194 5.85 -11.41 -6.74
CA TYR A 194 4.74 -12.05 -7.44
C TYR A 194 4.19 -11.18 -8.59
N LEU A 195 3.95 -9.88 -8.37
CA LEU A 195 3.48 -8.97 -9.42
C LEU A 195 4.50 -8.84 -10.57
N LEU A 196 5.79 -8.77 -10.26
CA LEU A 196 6.86 -8.74 -11.26
C LEU A 196 6.97 -10.07 -12.02
N ALA A 197 6.64 -11.20 -11.39
CA ALA A 197 6.58 -12.49 -12.07
C ALA A 197 5.40 -12.57 -13.05
N GLN A 198 4.26 -11.92 -12.74
CA GLN A 198 3.14 -11.80 -13.69
C GLN A 198 3.54 -11.00 -14.94
N GLU A 199 4.25 -9.89 -14.75
CA GLU A 199 4.82 -9.10 -15.85
C GLU A 199 5.82 -9.92 -16.70
N ALA A 200 6.75 -10.61 -16.05
CA ALA A 200 7.74 -11.44 -16.73
C ALA A 200 7.10 -12.60 -17.50
N LEU A 201 6.00 -13.17 -16.99
CA LEU A 201 5.24 -14.20 -17.67
C LEU A 201 4.62 -13.66 -18.97
N GLN A 202 4.06 -12.44 -18.96
CA GLN A 202 3.54 -11.81 -20.17
C GLN A 202 4.62 -11.52 -21.22
N GLN A 203 5.85 -11.20 -20.76
CA GLN A 203 7.01 -11.03 -21.64
C GLN A 203 7.65 -12.35 -22.10
N LYS A 204 7.04 -13.50 -21.76
CA LYS A 204 7.59 -14.85 -22.04
C LYS A 204 8.98 -15.09 -21.46
N ALA A 205 9.34 -14.37 -20.40
CA ALA A 205 10.58 -14.55 -19.66
C ALA A 205 10.45 -15.73 -18.66
N PHE A 206 10.04 -16.90 -19.16
CA PHE A 206 9.64 -18.06 -18.34
C PHE A 206 10.71 -18.51 -17.36
N ARG A 207 11.99 -18.43 -17.73
CA ARG A 207 13.09 -18.77 -16.83
C ARG A 207 13.11 -17.89 -15.58
N LYS A 208 12.92 -16.58 -15.74
CA LYS A 208 12.87 -15.61 -14.63
C LYS A 208 11.66 -15.89 -13.72
N VAL A 209 10.51 -16.20 -14.30
CA VAL A 209 9.29 -16.58 -13.55
C VAL A 209 9.54 -17.85 -12.75
N PHE A 210 10.09 -18.90 -13.39
CA PHE A 210 10.40 -20.18 -12.75
C PHE A 210 11.33 -20.00 -11.54
N ASP A 211 12.47 -19.32 -11.73
CA ASP A 211 13.46 -19.14 -10.66
C ASP A 211 12.88 -18.31 -9.49
N SER A 212 12.11 -17.26 -9.80
CA SER A 212 11.49 -16.39 -8.77
C SER A 212 10.37 -17.10 -8.00
N MET A 213 9.50 -17.85 -8.70
CA MET A 213 8.38 -18.55 -8.08
C MET A 213 8.83 -19.79 -7.31
N THR A 214 9.88 -20.48 -7.75
CA THR A 214 10.49 -21.58 -6.96
C THR A 214 10.88 -21.07 -5.58
N LYS A 215 11.70 -20.01 -5.51
CA LYS A 215 12.09 -19.37 -4.25
C LYS A 215 10.88 -18.89 -3.43
N MET A 216 9.90 -18.25 -4.08
CA MET A 216 8.72 -17.76 -3.38
C MET A 216 7.89 -18.90 -2.77
N THR A 217 7.75 -20.04 -3.45
CA THR A 217 7.00 -21.19 -2.93
C THR A 217 7.69 -21.87 -1.75
N GLU A 218 9.02 -21.77 -1.65
CA GLU A 218 9.77 -22.21 -0.46
C GLU A 218 9.52 -21.27 0.73
N GLU A 219 9.53 -19.95 0.49
CA GLU A 219 9.34 -18.94 1.54
C GLU A 219 7.88 -18.77 1.99
N GLN A 220 6.93 -18.95 1.06
CA GLN A 220 5.50 -18.71 1.21
C GLN A 220 4.69 -19.92 0.72
N SER A 221 4.97 -21.10 1.26
CA SER A 221 4.36 -22.38 0.86
C SER A 221 2.83 -22.48 1.00
N GLN A 222 2.19 -21.48 1.63
CA GLN A 222 0.75 -21.38 1.80
C GLN A 222 0.09 -20.40 0.81
N PHE A 223 0.87 -19.73 -0.06
CA PHE A 223 0.34 -18.79 -1.05
C PHE A 223 0.09 -19.51 -2.39
N PRO A 224 -1.18 -19.79 -2.76
CA PRO A 224 -1.49 -20.62 -3.94
C PRO A 224 -0.94 -20.07 -5.25
N GLU A 225 -1.01 -18.75 -5.47
CA GLU A 225 -0.82 -18.13 -6.77
C GLU A 225 0.62 -18.22 -7.27
N ALA A 226 1.59 -18.33 -6.36
CA ALA A 226 2.97 -18.61 -6.73
C ALA A 226 3.12 -19.98 -7.39
N PHE A 227 2.40 -21.00 -6.90
CA PHE A 227 2.39 -22.33 -7.51
C PHE A 227 1.74 -22.32 -8.90
N TYR A 228 0.70 -21.51 -9.10
CA TYR A 228 0.07 -21.34 -10.40
C TYR A 228 1.02 -20.71 -11.43
N LEU A 229 1.72 -19.63 -11.08
CA LEU A 229 2.72 -19.05 -12.00
C LEU A 229 3.90 -20.00 -12.24
N LEU A 230 4.31 -20.74 -11.21
CA LEU A 230 5.36 -21.76 -11.32
C LEU A 230 4.98 -22.87 -12.30
N SER A 231 3.75 -23.38 -12.27
CA SER A 231 3.30 -24.43 -13.20
C SER A 231 3.30 -23.92 -14.64
N LYS A 232 2.77 -22.72 -14.90
CA LYS A 232 2.76 -22.11 -16.25
C LYS A 232 4.18 -21.94 -16.79
N ALA A 233 5.11 -21.42 -15.98
CA ALA A 233 6.50 -21.29 -16.39
C ALA A 233 7.21 -22.65 -16.57
N SER A 234 6.85 -23.66 -15.77
CA SER A 234 7.42 -25.01 -15.88
C SER A 234 7.01 -25.68 -17.18
N ALA A 235 5.74 -25.58 -17.57
CA ALA A 235 5.22 -26.16 -18.80
C ALA A 235 5.94 -25.60 -20.04
N GLU A 236 6.10 -24.28 -20.12
CA GLU A 236 6.79 -23.60 -21.22
C GLU A 236 8.29 -23.92 -21.30
N LEU A 237 8.89 -24.36 -20.19
CA LEU A 237 10.29 -24.78 -20.12
C LEU A 237 10.47 -26.30 -20.30
N GLY A 238 9.41 -27.06 -20.54
CA GLY A 238 9.46 -28.52 -20.63
C GLY A 238 9.86 -29.20 -19.30
N LYS A 239 9.56 -28.56 -18.17
CA LYS A 239 9.76 -29.11 -16.81
C LYS A 239 8.45 -29.69 -16.28
N ASP A 240 8.52 -30.42 -15.17
CA ASP A 240 7.34 -30.91 -14.47
C ASP A 240 6.45 -29.75 -13.99
N ALA A 241 5.33 -29.55 -14.68
CA ALA A 241 4.31 -28.56 -14.35
C ALA A 241 3.16 -29.15 -13.52
N GLU A 242 3.04 -30.47 -13.46
CA GLU A 242 1.89 -31.14 -12.84
C GLU A 242 1.96 -31.03 -11.32
N ALA A 243 3.13 -31.25 -10.73
CA ALA A 243 3.34 -31.16 -9.29
C ALA A 243 2.95 -29.78 -8.68
N PRO A 244 3.44 -28.62 -9.18
CA PRO A 244 3.01 -27.33 -8.67
C PRO A 244 1.53 -27.04 -8.96
N LEU A 245 0.98 -27.52 -10.08
CA LEU A 245 -0.43 -27.31 -10.41
C LEU A 245 -1.37 -28.08 -9.47
N HIS A 246 -1.05 -29.33 -9.13
CA HIS A 246 -1.77 -30.09 -8.08
C HIS A 246 -1.71 -29.35 -6.74
N LYS A 247 -0.55 -28.80 -6.38
CA LYS A 247 -0.38 -28.05 -5.13
C LYS A 247 -1.26 -26.79 -5.11
N TYR A 248 -1.34 -26.06 -6.22
CA TYR A 248 -2.24 -24.91 -6.38
C TYR A 248 -3.70 -25.29 -6.13
N VAL A 249 -4.21 -26.31 -6.83
CA VAL A 249 -5.59 -26.78 -6.68
C VAL A 249 -5.88 -27.23 -5.24
N SER A 250 -4.96 -27.97 -4.63
CA SER A 250 -5.08 -28.42 -3.24
C SER A 250 -5.18 -27.25 -2.26
N LEU A 251 -4.31 -26.24 -2.39
CA LEU A 251 -4.36 -25.06 -1.53
C LEU A 251 -5.64 -24.25 -1.73
N CYS A 252 -6.10 -24.12 -2.98
CA CYS A 252 -7.34 -23.40 -3.28
C CYS A 252 -8.59 -24.09 -2.73
N LYS A 253 -8.66 -25.42 -2.76
CA LYS A 253 -9.74 -26.18 -2.10
C LYS A 253 -9.74 -26.03 -0.58
N ALA A 254 -8.56 -25.80 0.00
CA ALA A 254 -8.38 -25.67 1.45
C ALA A 254 -8.45 -24.21 1.95
N VAL A 255 -8.70 -23.23 1.08
CA VAL A 255 -8.63 -21.82 1.45
C VAL A 255 -9.76 -21.43 2.42
N THR A 256 -9.40 -20.95 3.60
CA THR A 256 -10.35 -20.44 4.60
C THR A 256 -10.46 -18.92 4.54
N VAL A 257 -11.44 -18.37 5.28
CA VAL A 257 -11.57 -16.91 5.48
C VAL A 257 -10.29 -16.31 6.08
N ARG A 258 -9.56 -17.07 6.89
CA ARG A 258 -8.29 -16.62 7.49
C ARG A 258 -7.20 -16.47 6.43
N GLU A 259 -7.04 -17.43 5.51
CA GLU A 259 -6.09 -17.28 4.39
C GLU A 259 -6.49 -16.12 3.48
N LYS A 260 -7.78 -15.97 3.15
CA LYS A 260 -8.27 -14.83 2.34
C LYS A 260 -7.91 -13.49 2.97
N LYS A 261 -8.00 -13.37 4.31
CA LYS A 261 -7.56 -12.17 5.04
C LYS A 261 -6.04 -12.01 5.05
N ARG A 262 -5.29 -13.09 5.24
CA ARG A 262 -3.82 -13.09 5.22
C ARG A 262 -3.28 -12.62 3.86
N PHE A 263 -3.90 -13.05 2.77
CA PHE A 263 -3.51 -12.74 1.41
C PHE A 263 -4.41 -11.68 0.76
N SER A 264 -4.96 -10.77 1.56
CA SER A 264 -5.92 -9.76 1.10
C SER A 264 -5.34 -8.76 0.09
N LEU A 265 -4.02 -8.72 -0.08
CA LEU A 265 -3.37 -7.97 -1.15
C LEU A 265 -3.63 -8.56 -2.53
N GLU A 266 -3.98 -9.85 -2.64
CA GLU A 266 -4.39 -10.50 -3.88
C GLU A 266 -5.90 -10.73 -3.89
N PRO A 267 -6.70 -9.80 -4.45
CA PRO A 267 -8.16 -9.91 -4.42
C PRO A 267 -8.68 -10.99 -5.37
N ARG A 268 -7.84 -11.55 -6.24
CA ARG A 268 -8.20 -12.65 -7.15
C ARG A 268 -7.58 -13.98 -6.71
N LEU A 269 -7.44 -14.17 -5.40
CA LEU A 269 -6.97 -15.42 -4.81
C LEU A 269 -7.77 -16.60 -5.38
N CYS A 270 -7.10 -17.62 -5.90
CA CYS A 270 -7.68 -18.82 -6.49
C CYS A 270 -8.60 -18.60 -7.70
N ALA A 271 -8.52 -17.45 -8.38
CA ALA A 271 -9.39 -17.16 -9.52
C ALA A 271 -9.22 -18.12 -10.72
N ASN A 272 -8.09 -18.82 -10.82
CA ASN A 272 -7.79 -19.76 -11.92
C ASN A 272 -7.94 -21.23 -11.49
N GLN A 273 -8.60 -21.52 -10.36
CA GLN A 273 -8.73 -22.89 -9.86
C GLN A 273 -9.39 -23.81 -10.88
N LYS A 274 -10.49 -23.37 -11.52
CA LYS A 274 -11.21 -24.19 -12.50
C LYS A 274 -10.34 -24.51 -13.72
N GLU A 275 -9.63 -23.51 -14.26
CA GLU A 275 -8.69 -23.71 -15.38
C GLU A 275 -7.62 -24.74 -15.02
N ALA A 276 -7.05 -24.64 -13.81
CA ALA A 276 -6.05 -25.59 -13.33
C ALA A 276 -6.60 -27.02 -13.19
N GLU A 277 -7.85 -27.18 -12.74
CA GLU A 277 -8.50 -28.49 -12.65
C GLU A 277 -8.74 -29.11 -14.03
N ASP A 278 -9.17 -28.31 -15.00
CA ASP A 278 -9.40 -28.75 -16.38
C ASP A 278 -8.07 -29.15 -17.08
N GLU A 279 -6.98 -28.41 -16.83
CA GLU A 279 -5.63 -28.73 -17.31
C GLU A 279 -5.13 -30.08 -16.75
N LEU A 280 -5.31 -30.32 -15.44
CA LEU A 280 -4.96 -31.58 -14.79
C LEU A 280 -5.81 -32.76 -15.30
N ALA A 281 -7.06 -32.53 -15.69
CA ALA A 281 -7.91 -33.57 -16.26
C ALA A 281 -7.45 -33.97 -17.67
N THR A 282 -7.05 -33.00 -18.48
CA THR A 282 -6.59 -33.22 -19.87
C THR A 282 -5.26 -33.96 -19.92
N ASN A 283 -4.35 -33.72 -18.97
CA ASN A 283 -3.06 -34.41 -18.93
C ASN A 283 -3.19 -35.92 -18.60
N LYS A 284 -4.31 -36.37 -18.02
CA LYS A 284 -4.53 -37.80 -17.72
C LYS A 284 -4.98 -38.63 -18.91
N THR A 285 -5.43 -37.97 -19.99
CA THR A 285 -5.96 -38.65 -21.17
C THR A 285 -4.92 -38.86 -22.28
N ASN A 286 -3.75 -38.22 -22.14
CA ASN A 286 -2.61 -38.33 -23.04
C ASN A 286 -1.59 -39.33 -22.48
#